data_AF-A0A090YXJ8-F1
#
_entry.id   AF-A0A090YXJ8-F1
#
_cell.length_a   1.000
_cell.length_b   1.000
_cell.length_c   1.000
_cell.angle_alpha   90.00
_cell.angle_beta   90.00
_cell.angle_gamma   90.00
#
_symmetry.space_group_name_H-M   'P 1'
#
loop_
_entity.id
_entity.type
_entity.pdbx_description
1 polymer ?
#
loop_
_entity_poly.entity_id
_entity_poly.type
_entity_poly.pdbx_seq_one_letter_code
_entity_poly.pdbx_strand_id
1 'polypeptide(L)'
;MFSFSILIIGTVIGLSGSMLEQYAGFNPSAISALLFAIGLLVTIPSFIRMIAPVIAKPFQMIFRIETTISSRNVIRYRNKAAVSVAILAFGFMIALVGTMYVNSMYEGMKKGLQKHLPADLVIRVPMESQGIETLPFSWMEKVRKVEGVEASVGNATDFPTKLVNYDFKKANQEWYEHARKNNSNYESMEVVGNDIIAYQKITKAKVISEKNLNKPLQDGEGVVTKETTKNLGIKLHDTIEVQGKGKEKKNKRLKSFRLLSKDEG
;
A
#
# COMPACT_ATOMS: atom_id res chain seq x y z
N MET A 1 -26.93 -23.26 23.60
CA MET A 1 -27.44 -23.16 22.21
C MET A 1 -27.09 -21.78 21.64
N PHE A 2 -27.69 -20.69 22.14
CA PHE A 2 -27.48 -19.32 21.61
C PHE A 2 -26.01 -18.86 21.53
N SER A 3 -25.21 -19.12 22.58
CA SER A 3 -23.78 -18.75 22.63
C SER A 3 -22.92 -19.49 21.61
N PHE A 4 -23.25 -20.75 21.36
CA PHE A 4 -22.57 -21.61 20.37
C PHE A 4 -22.90 -21.15 18.95
N SER A 5 -24.14 -20.71 18.72
CA SER A 5 -24.56 -20.11 17.46
C SER A 5 -23.79 -18.82 17.17
N ILE A 6 -23.59 -17.94 18.15
CA ILE A 6 -22.80 -16.70 17.98
C ILE A 6 -21.34 -17.03 17.63
N LEU A 7 -20.75 -18.05 18.26
CA LEU A 7 -19.38 -18.49 17.98
C LEU A 7 -19.25 -19.07 16.57
N ILE A 8 -20.19 -19.94 16.15
CA ILE A 8 -20.21 -20.49 14.78
C ILE A 8 -20.41 -19.38 13.76
N ILE A 9 -21.34 -18.45 13.99
CA ILE A 9 -21.59 -17.31 13.11
C ILE A 9 -20.33 -16.43 12.99
N GLY A 10 -19.67 -16.09 14.11
CA GLY A 10 -18.42 -15.33 14.09
C GLY A 10 -17.28 -16.04 13.36
N THR A 11 -17.17 -17.36 13.52
CA THR A 11 -16.15 -18.18 12.85
C THR A 11 -16.41 -18.28 11.34
N VAL A 12 -17.66 -18.49 10.95
CA VAL A 12 -18.07 -18.59 9.54
C VAL A 12 -17.85 -17.26 8.83
N ILE A 13 -18.29 -16.13 9.42
CA ILE A 13 -18.08 -14.79 8.85
C ILE A 13 -16.59 -14.44 8.80
N GLY A 14 -15.81 -14.82 9.82
CA GLY A 14 -14.35 -14.58 9.83
C GLY A 14 -13.60 -15.35 8.74
N LEU A 15 -13.94 -16.63 8.55
CA LEU A 15 -13.34 -17.47 7.51
C LEU A 15 -13.79 -17.11 6.09
N SER A 16 -15.01 -16.57 5.94
CA SER A 16 -15.54 -16.11 4.65
C SER A 16 -15.34 -14.62 4.38
N GLY A 17 -14.73 -13.89 5.33
CA GLY A 17 -14.57 -12.43 5.28
C GLY A 17 -13.77 -11.95 4.07
N SER A 18 -12.75 -12.71 3.65
CA SER A 18 -11.96 -12.40 2.45
C SER A 18 -12.74 -12.58 1.14
N MET A 19 -13.75 -13.44 1.11
CA MET A 19 -14.65 -13.58 -0.04
C MET A 19 -15.80 -12.56 -0.01
N LEU A 20 -16.28 -12.20 1.18
CA LEU A 20 -17.34 -11.20 1.37
C LEU A 20 -16.87 -9.75 1.12
N GLU A 21 -15.61 -9.45 1.39
CA GLU A 21 -14.99 -8.14 1.08
C GLU A 21 -15.08 -7.80 -0.41
N GLN A 22 -15.04 -8.82 -1.27
CA GLN A 22 -15.15 -8.69 -2.73
C GLN A 22 -16.56 -8.30 -3.21
N TYR A 23 -17.60 -8.55 -2.40
CA TYR A 23 -19.00 -8.29 -2.75
C TYR A 23 -19.62 -7.07 -2.03
N ALA A 24 -19.17 -6.76 -0.82
CA ALA A 24 -19.84 -5.76 0.04
C ALA A 24 -19.10 -4.40 0.15
N GLY A 25 -17.85 -4.30 -0.31
CA GLY A 25 -17.06 -3.05 -0.25
C GLY A 25 -16.71 -2.58 1.17
N PHE A 26 -17.05 -3.36 2.20
CA PHE A 26 -16.66 -3.17 3.59
C PHE A 26 -15.85 -4.39 4.04
N ASN A 27 -14.89 -4.22 4.95
CA ASN A 27 -14.07 -5.31 5.47
C ASN A 27 -14.75 -5.93 6.72
N PRO A 28 -15.50 -7.04 6.60
CA PRO A 28 -16.25 -7.63 7.71
C PRO A 28 -15.34 -8.30 8.75
N SER A 29 -14.03 -8.40 8.51
CA SER A 29 -13.10 -9.12 9.37
C SER A 29 -13.09 -8.58 10.81
N ALA A 30 -13.12 -7.24 10.98
CA ALA A 30 -13.13 -6.63 12.31
C ALA A 30 -14.41 -6.93 13.09
N ILE A 31 -15.58 -6.85 12.42
CA ILE A 31 -16.88 -7.16 13.03
C ILE A 31 -16.96 -8.67 13.37
N SER A 32 -16.43 -9.52 12.49
CA SER A 32 -16.40 -10.97 12.70
C SER A 32 -15.50 -11.38 13.86
N ALA A 33 -14.33 -10.74 14.00
CA ALA A 33 -13.41 -10.98 15.10
C ALA A 33 -14.04 -10.57 16.45
N LEU A 34 -14.77 -9.45 16.47
CA LEU A 34 -15.51 -9.00 17.65
C LEU A 34 -16.61 -10.00 18.05
N LEU A 35 -17.43 -10.43 17.07
CA LEU A 35 -18.50 -11.41 17.30
C LEU A 35 -17.95 -12.78 17.72
N PHE A 36 -16.83 -13.21 17.14
CA PHE A 36 -16.13 -14.42 17.53
C PHE A 36 -15.62 -14.32 18.98
N ALA A 37 -14.97 -13.22 19.35
CA ALA A 37 -14.46 -13.01 20.71
C ALA A 37 -15.61 -13.02 21.75
N ILE A 38 -16.72 -12.33 21.46
CA ILE A 38 -17.92 -12.33 22.31
C ILE A 38 -18.51 -13.75 22.39
N GLY A 39 -18.65 -14.43 21.25
CA GLY A 39 -19.12 -15.82 21.18
C GLY A 39 -18.26 -16.77 22.00
N LEU A 40 -16.93 -16.64 21.93
CA LEU A 40 -15.99 -17.44 22.71
C LEU A 40 -16.17 -17.21 24.20
N LEU A 41 -16.23 -15.95 24.63
CA LEU A 41 -16.35 -15.56 26.03
C LEU A 41 -17.62 -16.14 26.68
N VAL A 42 -18.75 -16.08 25.97
CA VAL A 42 -20.02 -16.62 26.47
C VAL A 42 -20.06 -18.17 26.42
N THR A 43 -19.24 -18.80 25.57
CA THR A 43 -19.22 -20.26 25.42
C THR A 43 -18.23 -20.96 26.39
N ILE A 44 -17.24 -20.24 26.93
CA ILE A 44 -16.25 -20.75 27.90
C ILE A 44 -16.89 -21.50 29.09
N PRO A 45 -17.93 -20.99 29.78
CA PRO A 45 -18.54 -21.71 30.91
C PRO A 45 -19.14 -23.06 30.53
N SER A 46 -19.67 -23.18 29.31
CA SER A 46 -20.22 -24.43 28.78
C SER A 46 -19.11 -25.42 28.45
N PHE A 47 -18.02 -24.96 27.83
CA PHE A 47 -16.85 -25.78 27.56
C PHE A 47 -16.18 -26.28 28.84
N ILE A 48 -16.04 -25.44 29.87
CA ILE A 48 -15.45 -25.84 31.15
C ILE A 48 -16.28 -26.93 31.82
N ARG A 49 -17.62 -26.87 31.75
CA ARG A 49 -18.48 -27.96 32.28
C ARG A 49 -18.22 -29.30 31.62
N MET A 50 -17.94 -29.30 30.31
CA MET A 50 -17.70 -30.51 29.53
C MET A 50 -16.26 -31.03 29.69
N ILE A 51 -15.27 -30.13 29.63
CA ILE A 51 -13.85 -30.48 29.58
C ILE A 51 -13.27 -30.75 30.97
N ALA A 52 -13.69 -30.01 32.01
CA ALA A 52 -13.14 -30.15 33.36
C ALA A 52 -13.16 -31.60 33.90
N PRO A 53 -14.25 -32.38 33.79
CA PRO A 53 -14.24 -33.77 34.27
C PRO A 53 -13.37 -34.70 33.40
N VAL A 54 -13.16 -34.39 32.12
CA VAL A 54 -12.33 -35.18 31.21
C VAL A 54 -10.85 -34.98 31.51
N ILE A 55 -10.43 -33.75 31.79
CA ILE A 55 -9.03 -33.39 32.08
C ILE A 55 -8.68 -33.65 33.56
N ALA A 56 -9.60 -33.43 34.49
CA ALA A 56 -9.31 -33.58 35.92
C ALA A 56 -8.97 -35.04 36.29
N LYS A 57 -9.62 -36.03 35.67
CA LYS A 57 -9.37 -37.46 35.95
C LYS A 57 -7.91 -37.89 35.71
N PRO A 58 -7.30 -37.67 34.53
CA PRO A 58 -5.90 -38.02 34.30
C PRO A 58 -4.94 -37.18 35.16
N PHE A 59 -5.23 -35.90 35.41
CA PHE A 59 -4.40 -35.05 36.28
C PHE A 59 -4.40 -35.47 37.75
N GLN A 60 -5.54 -35.94 38.27
CA GLN A 60 -5.65 -36.53 39.59
C GLN A 60 -4.87 -37.85 39.67
N MET A 61 -4.83 -38.62 38.58
CA MET A 61 -4.10 -39.89 38.53
C MET A 61 -2.58 -39.69 38.56
N ILE A 62 -2.06 -38.64 37.93
CA ILE A 62 -0.62 -38.36 37.83
C ILE A 62 -0.08 -37.62 39.05
N PHE A 63 -0.79 -36.61 39.58
CA PHE A 63 -0.26 -35.71 40.62
C PHE A 63 -0.89 -35.92 42.02
N ARG A 64 -1.72 -36.97 42.16
CA ARG A 64 -2.35 -37.64 43.33
C ARG A 64 -2.80 -36.86 44.57
N ILE A 65 -2.10 -35.89 45.13
CA ILE A 65 -2.48 -35.27 46.41
C ILE A 65 -2.84 -33.79 46.25
N GLU A 66 -1.95 -32.97 45.71
CA GLU A 66 -2.17 -31.52 45.58
C GLU A 66 -3.20 -31.18 44.49
N THR A 67 -3.15 -31.89 43.35
CA THR A 67 -4.12 -31.70 42.28
C THR A 67 -5.50 -32.22 42.62
N THR A 68 -5.63 -33.19 43.54
CA THR A 68 -6.92 -33.76 43.95
C THR A 68 -7.76 -32.76 44.76
N ILE A 69 -7.11 -31.95 45.61
CA ILE A 69 -7.77 -30.88 46.37
C ILE A 69 -8.13 -29.72 45.44
N SER A 70 -7.20 -29.28 44.60
CA SER A 70 -7.43 -28.19 43.63
C SER A 70 -8.51 -28.55 42.60
N SER A 71 -8.50 -29.77 42.06
CA SER A 71 -9.53 -30.23 41.11
C SER A 71 -10.91 -30.38 41.77
N ARG A 72 -10.99 -30.85 43.03
CA ARG A 72 -12.24 -30.85 43.80
C ARG A 72 -12.77 -29.42 44.00
N ASN A 73 -11.90 -28.47 44.32
CA ASN A 73 -12.28 -27.06 44.49
C ASN A 73 -12.77 -26.44 43.18
N VAL A 74 -12.12 -26.72 42.05
CA VAL A 74 -12.57 -26.30 40.72
C VAL A 74 -13.93 -26.91 40.36
N ILE A 75 -14.18 -28.18 40.72
CA ILE A 75 -15.46 -28.87 40.50
C ILE A 75 -16.56 -28.36 41.45
N ARG A 76 -16.24 -27.97 42.68
CA ARG A 76 -17.19 -27.43 43.66
C ARG A 76 -17.54 -25.97 43.34
N TYR A 77 -16.56 -25.16 42.94
CA TYR A 77 -16.72 -23.74 42.60
C TYR A 77 -16.61 -23.49 41.09
N ARG A 78 -17.25 -24.35 40.28
CA ARG A 78 -17.20 -24.32 38.80
C ARG A 78 -17.44 -22.93 38.21
N ASN A 79 -18.42 -22.19 38.72
CA ASN A 79 -18.74 -20.87 38.19
C ASN A 79 -17.61 -19.86 38.47
N LYS A 80 -17.02 -19.87 39.68
CA LYS A 80 -15.90 -18.97 40.00
C LYS A 80 -14.66 -19.32 39.19
N ALA A 81 -14.34 -20.61 39.07
CA ALA A 81 -13.23 -21.08 38.23
C ALA A 81 -13.44 -20.73 36.75
N ALA A 82 -14.67 -20.87 36.24
CA ALA A 82 -15.00 -20.52 34.86
C ALA A 82 -14.83 -19.02 34.60
N VAL A 83 -15.26 -18.16 35.53
CA VAL A 83 -15.08 -16.71 35.41
C VAL A 83 -13.60 -16.33 35.44
N SER A 84 -12.79 -16.90 36.34
CA SER A 84 -11.35 -16.63 36.39
C SER A 84 -10.63 -17.04 35.10
N VAL A 85 -10.96 -18.21 34.56
CA VAL A 85 -10.40 -18.68 33.27
C VAL A 85 -10.86 -17.78 32.12
N ALA A 86 -12.11 -17.33 32.11
CA ALA A 86 -12.63 -16.43 31.09
C ALA A 86 -11.90 -15.07 31.10
N ILE A 87 -11.63 -14.50 32.28
CA ILE A 87 -10.88 -13.24 32.42
C ILE A 87 -9.46 -13.40 31.87
N LEU A 88 -8.76 -14.49 32.24
CA LEU A 88 -7.42 -14.78 31.74
C LEU A 88 -7.40 -14.98 30.21
N ALA A 89 -8.34 -15.77 29.69
CA ALA A 89 -8.48 -16.01 28.26
C ALA A 89 -8.77 -14.71 27.50
N PHE A 90 -9.59 -13.82 28.07
CA PHE A 90 -9.90 -12.52 27.48
C PHE A 90 -8.67 -11.61 27.45
N GLY A 91 -7.89 -11.53 28.54
CA GLY A 91 -6.64 -10.78 28.55
C GLY A 91 -5.65 -11.27 27.50
N PHE A 92 -5.51 -12.60 27.35
CA PHE A 92 -4.65 -13.19 26.34
C PHE A 92 -5.16 -12.94 24.91
N MET A 93 -6.47 -13.03 24.69
CA MET A 93 -7.09 -12.69 23.41
C MET A 93 -6.87 -11.23 23.03
N ILE A 94 -7.05 -10.27 23.96
CA ILE A 94 -6.78 -8.85 23.70
C ILE A 94 -5.33 -8.66 23.29
N ALA A 95 -4.38 -9.29 24.00
CA ALA A 95 -2.96 -9.17 23.66
C ALA A 95 -2.65 -9.71 22.25
N LEU A 96 -3.21 -10.88 21.90
CA LEU A 96 -3.03 -11.48 20.58
C LEU A 96 -3.67 -10.63 19.46
N VAL A 97 -4.93 -10.25 19.62
CA VAL A 97 -5.66 -9.45 18.63
C VAL A 97 -5.01 -8.07 18.47
N GLY A 98 -4.62 -7.44 19.57
CA GLY A 98 -3.90 -6.16 19.56
C GLY A 98 -2.58 -6.26 18.78
N THR A 99 -1.80 -7.32 19.01
CA THR A 99 -0.53 -7.54 18.29
C THR A 99 -0.78 -7.77 16.79
N MET A 100 -1.77 -8.60 16.43
CA MET A 100 -2.12 -8.85 15.04
C MET A 100 -2.59 -7.57 14.32
N TYR A 101 -3.40 -6.76 15.00
CA TYR A 101 -3.87 -5.48 14.47
C TYR A 101 -2.72 -4.51 14.20
N VAL A 102 -1.81 -4.33 15.18
CA VAL A 102 -0.64 -3.46 15.03
C VAL A 102 0.27 -3.95 13.91
N ASN A 103 0.52 -5.26 13.81
CA ASN A 103 1.32 -5.83 12.72
C ASN A 103 0.67 -5.61 11.35
N SER A 104 -0.65 -5.80 11.24
CA SER A 104 -1.38 -5.53 10.00
C SER A 104 -1.33 -4.06 9.61
N MET A 105 -1.45 -3.15 10.57
CA MET A 105 -1.29 -1.71 10.32
C MET A 105 0.14 -1.40 9.85
N TYR A 106 1.15 -1.93 10.52
CA TYR A 106 2.54 -1.71 10.16
C TYR A 106 2.85 -2.22 8.74
N GLU A 107 2.42 -3.43 8.41
CA GLU A 107 2.57 -3.99 7.06
C GLU A 107 1.79 -3.19 6.02
N GLY A 108 0.56 -2.77 6.34
CA GLY A 108 -0.26 -1.93 5.47
C GLY A 108 0.40 -0.59 5.18
N MET A 109 0.90 0.09 6.22
CA MET A 109 1.66 1.34 6.09
C MET A 109 2.94 1.13 5.29
N LYS A 110 3.71 0.08 5.59
CA LYS A 110 4.94 -0.25 4.88
C LYS A 110 4.68 -0.48 3.38
N LYS A 111 3.66 -1.29 3.05
CA LYS A 111 3.25 -1.54 1.66
C LYS A 111 2.75 -0.27 0.98
N GLY A 112 1.96 0.54 1.67
CA GLY A 112 1.48 1.83 1.17
C GLY A 112 2.63 2.79 0.87
N LEU A 113 3.55 2.97 1.80
CA LEU A 113 4.74 3.81 1.61
C LEU A 113 5.62 3.28 0.47
N GLN A 114 5.87 1.96 0.39
CA GLN A 114 6.63 1.36 -0.71
C GLN A 114 5.92 1.53 -2.07
N LYS A 115 4.59 1.51 -2.09
CA LYS A 115 3.80 1.74 -3.30
C LYS A 115 3.83 3.20 -3.74
N HIS A 116 3.85 4.15 -2.82
CA HIS A 116 3.72 5.58 -3.17
C HIS A 116 5.07 6.31 -3.26
N LEU A 117 6.08 5.92 -2.50
CA LEU A 117 7.40 6.53 -2.58
C LEU A 117 8.14 6.06 -3.85
N PRO A 118 8.72 6.98 -4.64
CA PRO A 118 9.49 6.64 -5.84
C PRO A 118 10.92 6.19 -5.51
N ALA A 119 11.40 6.44 -4.30
CA ALA A 119 12.71 6.05 -3.78
C ALA A 119 12.68 6.11 -2.25
N ASP A 120 13.67 5.52 -1.59
CA ASP A 120 13.81 5.59 -0.13
C ASP A 120 14.13 7.02 0.36
N LEU A 121 14.79 7.82 -0.48
CA LEU A 121 15.07 9.23 -0.23
C LEU A 121 14.89 10.05 -1.51
N VAL A 122 14.20 11.19 -1.39
CA VAL A 122 14.07 12.17 -2.46
C VAL A 122 14.58 13.52 -1.96
N ILE A 123 15.65 14.00 -2.57
CA ILE A 123 16.22 15.32 -2.28
C ILE A 123 15.64 16.29 -3.32
N ARG A 124 14.96 17.33 -2.85
CA ARG A 124 14.37 18.36 -3.72
C ARG A 124 14.58 19.74 -3.12
N VAL A 125 14.69 20.74 -3.99
CA VAL A 125 14.61 22.15 -3.58
C VAL A 125 13.16 22.43 -3.11
N PRO A 126 12.96 23.07 -1.94
CA PRO A 126 11.64 23.50 -1.50
C PRO A 126 10.94 24.35 -2.56
N MET A 127 9.61 24.27 -2.64
CA MET A 127 8.86 24.89 -3.73
C MET A 127 9.01 26.42 -3.72
N GLU A 128 9.17 27.01 -2.53
CA GLU A 128 9.39 28.43 -2.32
C GLU A 128 10.75 28.91 -2.85
N SER A 129 11.74 28.01 -2.92
CA SER A 129 13.11 28.32 -3.37
C SER A 129 13.37 27.91 -4.83
N GLN A 130 12.38 27.33 -5.52
CA GLN A 130 12.51 26.93 -6.92
C GLN A 130 12.75 28.14 -7.82
N GLY A 131 13.86 28.12 -8.56
CA GLY A 131 14.29 29.20 -9.47
C GLY A 131 15.36 30.13 -8.91
N ILE A 132 15.63 30.06 -7.60
CA ILE A 132 16.72 30.79 -6.94
C ILE A 132 17.83 29.81 -6.54
N GLU A 133 17.42 28.65 -6.01
CA GLU A 133 18.34 27.58 -5.63
C GLU A 133 18.31 26.44 -6.63
N THR A 134 19.48 25.83 -6.86
CA THR A 134 19.61 24.65 -7.72
C THR A 134 20.44 23.60 -7.01
N LEU A 135 20.07 22.33 -7.19
CA LEU A 135 20.90 21.22 -6.77
C LEU A 135 21.96 20.97 -7.87
N PRO A 136 23.25 21.16 -7.58
CA PRO A 136 24.28 20.98 -8.60
C PRO A 136 24.40 19.50 -8.96
N PHE A 137 24.44 19.19 -10.26
CA PHE A 137 24.60 17.81 -10.73
C PHE A 137 25.87 17.12 -10.20
N SER A 138 26.92 17.88 -9.86
CA SER A 138 28.15 17.37 -9.25
C SER A 138 27.91 16.69 -7.89
N TRP A 139 26.80 16.95 -7.21
CA TRP A 139 26.45 16.22 -5.99
C TRP A 139 26.11 14.75 -6.25
N MET A 140 25.67 14.39 -7.45
CA MET A 140 25.33 13.01 -7.78
C MET A 140 26.51 12.05 -7.56
N GLU A 141 27.73 12.47 -7.92
CA GLU A 141 28.93 11.67 -7.70
C GLU A 141 29.26 11.52 -6.21
N LYS A 142 29.01 12.57 -5.42
CA LYS A 142 29.22 12.53 -3.97
C LYS A 142 28.21 11.59 -3.31
N VAL A 143 26.94 11.71 -3.67
CA VAL A 143 25.86 10.85 -3.16
C VAL A 143 26.11 9.37 -3.49
N ARG A 144 26.61 9.07 -4.70
CA ARG A 144 26.98 7.68 -5.08
C ARG A 144 28.11 7.08 -4.26
N LYS A 145 28.95 7.90 -3.63
CA LYS A 145 30.07 7.44 -2.78
C LYS A 145 29.69 7.27 -1.32
N VAL A 146 28.48 7.69 -0.92
CA VAL A 146 28.01 7.53 0.46
C VAL A 146 27.72 6.06 0.72
N GLU A 147 28.26 5.54 1.82
CA GLU A 147 28.01 4.16 2.25
C GLU A 147 26.51 3.93 2.46
N GLY A 148 25.99 2.80 1.95
CA GLY A 148 24.58 2.45 2.00
C GLY A 148 23.73 2.98 0.82
N VAL A 149 24.28 3.80 -0.08
CA VAL A 149 23.56 4.21 -1.31
C VAL A 149 23.77 3.17 -2.40
N GLU A 150 22.74 2.35 -2.67
CA GLU A 150 22.79 1.34 -3.75
C GLU A 150 22.66 1.93 -5.15
N ALA A 151 21.84 2.97 -5.30
CA ALA A 151 21.56 3.61 -6.59
C ALA A 151 21.10 5.05 -6.39
N SER A 152 21.43 5.92 -7.35
CA SER A 152 20.93 7.30 -7.38
C SER A 152 20.71 7.78 -8.82
N VAL A 153 19.65 8.57 -9.00
CA VAL A 153 19.30 9.21 -10.27
C VAL A 153 19.06 10.69 -10.06
N GLY A 154 19.63 11.52 -10.94
CA GLY A 154 19.35 12.95 -10.98
C GLY A 154 18.20 13.23 -11.92
N ASN A 155 17.27 14.08 -11.51
CA ASN A 155 16.19 14.57 -12.35
C ASN A 155 16.44 16.04 -12.68
N ALA A 156 16.61 16.35 -13.96
CA ALA A 156 16.60 17.71 -14.48
C ALA A 156 15.20 18.01 -15.00
N THR A 157 14.40 18.74 -14.25
CA THR A 157 13.06 19.12 -14.71
C THR A 157 13.07 20.47 -15.40
N ASP A 158 12.44 20.56 -16.57
CA ASP A 158 12.17 21.83 -17.25
C ASP A 158 10.72 22.24 -16.98
N PHE A 159 10.54 23.19 -16.05
CA PHE A 159 9.23 23.74 -15.69
C PHE A 159 9.13 25.23 -16.08
N PRO A 160 7.99 25.66 -16.65
CA PRO A 160 6.95 24.90 -17.36
C PRO A 160 7.33 24.68 -18.84
N THR A 161 7.14 23.47 -19.34
CA THR A 161 7.21 23.19 -20.78
C THR A 161 5.79 23.23 -21.37
N LYS A 162 5.57 23.93 -22.48
CA LYS A 162 4.25 24.00 -23.15
C LYS A 162 4.15 22.97 -24.26
N LEU A 163 2.99 22.32 -24.37
CA LEU A 163 2.59 21.56 -25.55
C LEU A 163 2.34 22.53 -26.70
N VAL A 164 3.09 22.39 -27.79
CA VAL A 164 2.97 23.24 -28.98
C VAL A 164 2.31 22.44 -30.09
N ASN A 165 1.41 23.07 -30.85
CA ASN A 165 0.70 22.44 -31.98
C ASN A 165 -0.05 21.14 -31.60
N TYR A 166 -0.48 21.01 -30.33
CA TYR A 166 -1.19 19.83 -29.87
C TYR A 166 -2.68 19.91 -30.17
N ASP A 167 -3.24 18.85 -30.76
CA ASP A 167 -4.68 18.75 -31.02
C ASP A 167 -5.42 18.17 -29.80
N PHE A 168 -5.93 19.05 -28.94
CA PHE A 168 -6.69 18.68 -27.74
C PHE A 168 -8.02 17.98 -28.04
N LYS A 169 -8.47 17.91 -29.30
CA LYS A 169 -9.62 17.05 -29.65
C LYS A 169 -9.33 15.56 -29.42
N LYS A 170 -8.05 15.17 -29.42
CA LYS A 170 -7.62 13.79 -29.13
C LYS A 170 -7.57 13.48 -27.63
N ALA A 171 -7.58 14.52 -26.79
CA ALA A 171 -7.54 14.35 -25.35
C ALA A 171 -8.86 13.77 -24.83
N ASN A 172 -8.81 13.19 -23.63
CA ASN A 172 -10.01 12.81 -22.91
C ASN A 172 -10.83 14.07 -22.61
N GLN A 173 -12.06 14.14 -23.15
CA GLN A 173 -12.88 15.34 -23.10
C GLN A 173 -13.32 15.69 -21.68
N GLU A 174 -13.60 14.69 -20.84
CA GLU A 174 -13.98 14.91 -19.44
C GLU A 174 -12.82 15.57 -18.67
N TRP A 175 -11.60 15.06 -18.83
CA TRP A 175 -10.40 15.66 -18.25
C TRP A 175 -10.14 17.07 -18.79
N TYR A 176 -10.24 17.24 -20.11
CA TYR A 176 -9.96 18.52 -20.77
C TYR A 176 -10.95 19.61 -20.36
N GLU A 177 -12.25 19.32 -20.34
CA GLU A 177 -13.27 20.26 -19.89
C GLU A 177 -13.11 20.61 -18.41
N HIS A 178 -12.78 19.62 -17.57
CA HIS A 178 -12.48 19.84 -16.16
C HIS A 178 -11.27 20.77 -15.98
N ALA A 179 -10.16 20.48 -16.66
CA ALA A 179 -8.94 21.28 -16.57
C ALA A 179 -9.16 22.72 -17.09
N ARG A 180 -9.89 22.87 -18.19
CA ARG A 180 -10.25 24.17 -18.77
C ARG A 180 -11.16 24.98 -17.84
N LYS A 181 -12.20 24.36 -17.25
CA LYS A 181 -13.15 25.03 -16.36
C LYS A 181 -12.49 25.50 -15.05
N ASN A 182 -11.53 24.74 -14.55
CA ASN A 182 -10.82 25.04 -13.31
C ASN A 182 -9.57 25.92 -13.50
N ASN A 183 -9.41 26.54 -14.67
CA ASN A 183 -8.24 27.36 -15.03
C ASN A 183 -6.90 26.66 -14.76
N SER A 184 -6.89 25.33 -14.88
CA SER A 184 -5.67 24.53 -14.78
C SER A 184 -4.87 24.70 -16.06
N ASN A 185 -3.54 24.76 -15.96
CA ASN A 185 -2.67 24.96 -17.11
C ASN A 185 -2.55 23.68 -17.95
N TYR A 186 -3.62 23.30 -18.65
CA TYR A 186 -3.74 22.06 -19.43
C TYR A 186 -2.78 22.00 -20.63
N GLU A 187 -2.23 23.14 -21.04
CA GLU A 187 -1.18 23.24 -22.06
C GLU A 187 0.22 22.94 -21.51
N SER A 188 0.39 22.93 -20.19
CA SER A 188 1.67 22.64 -19.57
C SER A 188 1.89 21.15 -19.41
N MET A 189 3.12 20.73 -19.70
CA MET A 189 3.61 19.38 -19.48
C MET A 189 4.92 19.47 -18.70
N GLU A 190 5.08 18.61 -17.71
CA GLU A 190 6.37 18.40 -17.07
C GLU A 190 7.24 17.52 -17.97
N VAL A 191 8.43 18.01 -18.28
CA VAL A 191 9.45 17.23 -19.00
C VAL A 191 10.65 17.07 -18.09
N VAL A 192 10.95 15.82 -17.75
CA VAL A 192 12.08 15.45 -16.90
C VAL A 192 13.15 14.78 -17.74
N GLY A 193 14.36 15.35 -17.71
CA GLY A 193 15.57 14.69 -18.19
C GLY A 193 16.19 13.86 -17.07
N ASN A 194 16.32 12.56 -17.29
CA ASN A 194 17.01 11.65 -16.37
C ASN A 194 17.66 10.48 -17.11
N ASP A 195 18.50 9.74 -16.39
CA ASP A 195 18.92 8.40 -16.82
C ASP A 195 17.75 7.44 -16.60
N ILE A 196 17.04 7.11 -17.67
CA ILE A 196 15.82 6.32 -17.60
C ILE A 196 16.06 4.89 -17.07
N ILE A 197 17.25 4.32 -17.30
CA ILE A 197 17.58 2.97 -16.82
C ILE A 197 17.75 3.02 -15.30
N ALA A 198 18.51 3.99 -14.81
CA ALA A 198 18.69 4.20 -13.37
C ALA A 198 17.35 4.57 -12.70
N TYR A 199 16.55 5.42 -13.35
CA TYR A 199 15.22 5.81 -12.88
C TYR A 199 14.30 4.59 -12.74
N GLN A 200 14.23 3.72 -13.76
CA GLN A 200 13.42 2.52 -13.72
C GLN A 200 13.87 1.56 -12.60
N LYS A 201 15.18 1.39 -12.42
CA LYS A 201 15.75 0.53 -11.37
C LYS A 201 15.36 1.02 -9.97
N ILE A 202 15.44 2.33 -9.73
CA ILE A 202 15.15 2.95 -8.43
C ILE A 202 13.65 2.97 -8.16
N THR A 203 12.85 3.44 -9.13
CA THR A 203 11.40 3.62 -8.97
C THR A 203 10.60 2.33 -9.11
N LYS A 204 11.22 1.27 -9.65
CA LYS A 204 10.58 0.01 -10.03
C LYS A 204 9.39 0.23 -10.96
N ALA A 205 9.40 1.32 -11.73
CA ALA A 205 8.34 1.63 -12.67
C ALA A 205 8.24 0.54 -13.74
N LYS A 206 7.02 0.11 -14.04
CA LYS A 206 6.75 -0.94 -15.02
C LYS A 206 6.59 -0.33 -16.40
N VAL A 207 7.31 -0.89 -17.37
CA VAL A 207 7.15 -0.53 -18.77
C VAL A 207 5.98 -1.32 -19.34
N ILE A 208 4.98 -0.63 -19.86
CA ILE A 208 3.79 -1.24 -20.47
C ILE A 208 3.98 -1.42 -21.98
N SER A 209 4.86 -0.64 -22.61
CA SER A 209 5.13 -0.78 -24.05
C SER A 209 5.99 -2.01 -24.36
N GLU A 210 5.80 -2.60 -25.54
CA GLU A 210 6.51 -3.81 -26.02
C GLU A 210 8.04 -3.69 -26.06
N LYS A 211 8.60 -2.47 -26.04
CA LYS A 211 10.05 -2.23 -26.02
C LYS A 211 10.58 -2.03 -24.60
N ASN A 212 11.46 -2.92 -24.16
CA ASN A 212 12.14 -2.85 -22.87
C ASN A 212 13.06 -1.60 -22.78
N LEU A 213 13.13 -0.95 -21.62
CA LEU A 213 13.91 0.28 -21.35
C LEU A 213 15.39 0.00 -21.02
N ASN A 214 15.93 -1.15 -21.43
CA ASN A 214 17.30 -1.58 -21.09
C ASN A 214 18.42 -0.82 -21.82
N LYS A 215 18.07 0.16 -22.67
CA LYS A 215 19.02 0.98 -23.42
C LYS A 215 18.66 2.45 -23.26
N PRO A 216 19.65 3.36 -23.24
CA PRO A 216 19.40 4.79 -23.25
C PRO A 216 18.49 5.18 -24.41
N LEU A 217 17.65 6.18 -24.18
CA LEU A 217 16.79 6.76 -25.20
C LEU A 217 17.65 7.51 -26.22
N GLN A 218 17.27 7.44 -27.49
CA GLN A 218 17.90 8.26 -28.53
C GLN A 218 17.36 9.70 -28.49
N ASP A 219 18.06 10.62 -29.15
CA ASP A 219 17.62 12.01 -29.26
C ASP A 219 16.22 12.11 -29.88
N GLY A 220 15.30 12.74 -29.13
CA GLY A 220 13.90 12.86 -29.52
C GLY A 220 13.05 11.63 -29.19
N GLU A 221 13.57 10.62 -28.52
CA GLU A 221 12.73 9.62 -27.84
C GLU A 221 12.36 10.12 -26.44
N GLY A 222 11.18 9.74 -25.97
CA GLY A 222 10.69 10.09 -24.64
C GLY A 222 9.94 8.93 -24.00
N VAL A 223 9.60 9.12 -22.74
CA VAL A 223 8.77 8.18 -21.98
C VAL A 223 7.66 8.98 -21.35
N VAL A 224 6.44 8.46 -21.45
CA VAL A 224 5.24 9.13 -20.96
C VAL A 224 4.54 8.21 -19.98
N THR A 225 4.00 8.81 -18.91
CA THR A 225 3.25 8.06 -17.91
C THR A 225 1.91 7.60 -18.49
N LYS A 226 1.39 6.49 -17.96
CA LYS A 226 0.07 5.96 -18.32
C LYS A 226 -1.02 7.03 -18.16
N GLU A 227 -0.96 7.81 -17.09
CA GLU A 227 -1.90 8.90 -16.84
C GLU A 227 -1.84 9.98 -17.92
N THR A 228 -0.64 10.47 -18.26
CA THR A 228 -0.49 11.45 -19.33
C THR A 228 -0.98 10.91 -20.67
N THR A 229 -0.74 9.63 -20.98
CA THR A 229 -1.29 9.03 -22.21
C THR A 229 -2.80 8.90 -22.20
N LYS A 230 -3.41 8.61 -21.04
CA LYS A 230 -4.87 8.56 -20.89
C LYS A 230 -5.51 9.93 -21.04
N ASN A 231 -4.92 10.95 -20.41
CA ASN A 231 -5.45 12.31 -20.38
C ASN A 231 -5.30 13.00 -21.73
N LEU A 232 -4.10 12.93 -22.33
CA LEU A 232 -3.83 13.56 -23.61
C LEU A 232 -4.28 12.71 -24.80
N GLY A 233 -4.47 11.39 -24.64
CA GLY A 233 -4.80 10.49 -25.75
C GLY A 233 -3.59 10.14 -26.63
N ILE A 234 -2.38 10.26 -26.10
CA ILE A 234 -1.12 9.98 -26.78
C ILE A 234 -0.92 8.47 -26.92
N LYS A 235 -0.58 8.00 -28.13
CA LYS A 235 -0.28 6.60 -28.44
C LYS A 235 1.22 6.37 -28.66
N LEU A 236 1.61 5.10 -28.69
CA LEU A 236 2.96 4.69 -29.06
C LEU A 236 3.29 5.24 -30.46
N HIS A 237 4.49 5.79 -30.64
CA HIS A 237 4.96 6.43 -31.89
C HIS A 237 4.29 7.74 -32.31
N ASP A 238 3.37 8.28 -31.50
CA ASP A 238 2.93 9.66 -31.72
C ASP A 238 4.11 10.63 -31.55
N THR A 239 4.00 11.78 -32.21
CA THR A 239 4.96 12.88 -32.03
C THR A 239 4.29 14.04 -31.30
N ILE A 240 4.90 14.50 -30.21
CA ILE A 240 4.49 15.76 -29.55
C ILE A 240 5.62 16.78 -29.62
N GLU A 241 5.24 18.05 -29.77
CA GLU A 241 6.16 19.18 -29.73
C GLU A 241 6.03 19.86 -28.38
N VAL A 242 7.18 20.06 -27.72
CA VAL A 242 7.23 20.71 -26.42
C VAL A 242 8.21 21.88 -26.47
N GLN A 243 7.83 23.01 -25.86
CA GLN A 243 8.64 24.23 -25.78
C GLN A 243 8.93 24.60 -24.33
N GLY A 244 10.22 24.62 -23.97
CA GLY A 244 10.67 25.06 -22.64
C GLY A 244 10.59 26.57 -22.47
N LYS A 245 10.29 27.05 -21.26
CA LYS A 245 10.19 28.48 -20.94
C LYS A 245 11.56 29.17 -21.12
N GLY A 246 11.58 30.32 -21.81
CA GLY A 246 12.78 31.16 -21.97
C GLY A 246 13.80 30.68 -23.02
N LYS A 247 13.51 29.62 -23.79
CA LYS A 247 14.34 29.20 -24.93
C LYS A 247 13.61 29.51 -26.22
N GLU A 248 14.10 30.49 -26.99
CA GLU A 248 13.63 30.70 -28.36
C GLU A 248 13.85 29.40 -29.18
N LYS A 249 12.75 28.85 -29.71
CA LYS A 249 12.68 27.89 -30.82
C LYS A 249 13.53 26.60 -30.75
N LYS A 250 13.93 26.09 -29.58
CA LYS A 250 14.34 24.67 -29.49
C LYS A 250 13.11 23.78 -29.39
N ASN A 251 12.39 23.62 -30.51
CA ASN A 251 11.31 22.65 -30.64
C ASN A 251 11.91 21.25 -30.48
N LYS A 252 11.69 20.61 -29.34
CA LYS A 252 12.00 19.19 -29.20
C LYS A 252 10.80 18.40 -29.69
N ARG A 253 10.98 17.71 -30.82
CA ARG A 253 10.04 16.68 -31.29
C ARG A 253 10.34 15.40 -30.53
N LEU A 254 9.42 15.00 -29.68
CA LEU A 254 9.45 13.67 -29.09
C LEU A 254 8.72 12.73 -30.05
N LYS A 255 9.44 11.85 -30.75
CA LYS A 255 8.97 11.01 -31.87
C LYS A 255 8.47 9.63 -31.45
N SER A 256 8.83 9.18 -30.25
CA SER A 256 8.37 7.89 -29.75
C SER A 256 8.31 7.90 -28.24
N PHE A 257 7.14 7.57 -27.72
CA PHE A 257 6.94 7.37 -26.29
C PHE A 257 7.08 5.91 -25.95
N ARG A 258 7.66 5.62 -24.78
CA ARG A 258 7.44 4.35 -24.09
C ARG A 258 6.49 4.61 -22.92
N LEU A 259 5.67 3.63 -22.58
CA LEU A 259 4.65 3.78 -21.54
C LEU A 259 5.20 3.30 -20.21
N LEU A 260 5.15 4.15 -19.19
CA LEU A 260 5.41 3.76 -17.80
C LEU A 260 4.12 3.78 -16.99
N SER A 261 3.92 2.75 -16.18
CA SER A 261 2.95 2.75 -15.09
C SER A 261 3.61 2.28 -13.82
N LYS A 262 3.24 2.91 -12.71
CA LYS A 262 3.36 2.26 -11.40
C LYS A 262 2.14 1.33 -11.27
N ASP A 263 2.31 0.11 -10.79
CA ASP A 263 1.19 -0.84 -10.68
C ASP A 263 0.10 -0.25 -9.77
N GLU A 264 -1.09 -0.04 -10.33
CA GLU A 264 -2.33 0.13 -9.57
C GLU A 264 -2.89 -1.27 -9.28
N GLY A 265 -2.24 -1.97 -8.34
CA GLY A 265 -2.76 -3.19 -7.71
C GLY A 265 -3.42 -2.87 -6.39
#